data_AF-A0A7X4L3Q6-F1
#
_entry.id   AF-A0A7X4L3Q6-F1
#
_cell.length_a   1.000
_cell.length_b   1.000
_cell.length_c   1.000
_cell.angle_alpha   90.00
_cell.angle_beta   90.00
_cell.angle_gamma   90.00
#
_symmetry.space_group_name_H-M   'P 1'
#
loop_
_entity.id
_entity.type
_entity.pdbx_description
1 polymer ?
#
loop_
_entity_poly.entity_id
_entity_poly.type
_entity_poly.pdbx_seq_one_letter_code
_entity_poly.pdbx_strand_id
1 'polypeptide(L)'
;MTKSAMIKEMIMQLLSDGSPHSVSEMKDYLSEKDMEDYSEGQFAGSVDNLLKNKKIEKVDRGTYRIVSEEMISAKERNGVFMKKCFVVSPIGDAGTDIRKNADQLYQHIIKPVCEKCGFVAQRVDDFNTSNSITQEILDALNDYDLVIADLTGHNPNVFFEIGYRTKSQKPIIHLKRKDETIPFDVSSIRTFEYDLTDLDMVTATKDRLEQVIKNFKYDEVKESKRGNNNFENNMIVASLNDIQYKIDVLTEEIKKKENDTIKTVIETFNAQKPAPESPETEMMKILMPELIKNPNAADALLRLSEKLK
;
A
#
# COMPACT_ATOMS: atom_id res chain seq x y z
N MET A 1 -13.58 20.29 -6.34
CA MET A 1 -14.36 19.10 -5.93
C MET A 1 -15.79 19.55 -5.63
N THR A 2 -16.84 18.77 -5.91
CA THR A 2 -18.23 19.20 -5.61
C THR A 2 -18.48 19.11 -4.10
N LYS A 3 -19.36 19.96 -3.55
CA LYS A 3 -19.72 19.95 -2.11
C LYS A 3 -20.17 18.55 -1.64
N SER A 4 -21.00 17.87 -2.43
CA SER A 4 -21.43 16.49 -2.14
C SER A 4 -20.30 15.45 -2.19
N ALA A 5 -19.24 15.67 -2.97
CA ALA A 5 -18.08 14.79 -2.92
C ALA A 5 -17.25 15.02 -1.65
N MET A 6 -17.07 16.28 -1.24
CA MET A 6 -16.38 16.63 0.00
C MET A 6 -17.12 16.12 1.24
N ILE A 7 -18.46 16.26 1.28
CA ILE A 7 -19.30 15.68 2.34
C ILE A 7 -19.06 14.18 2.46
N LYS A 8 -19.09 13.45 1.34
CA LYS A 8 -18.88 12.00 1.36
C LYS A 8 -17.48 11.62 1.85
N GLU A 9 -16.46 12.32 1.41
CA GLU A 9 -15.08 12.06 1.83
C GLU A 9 -14.91 12.27 3.34
N MET A 10 -15.41 13.38 3.87
CA MET A 10 -15.34 13.68 5.31
C MET A 10 -16.16 12.70 6.16
N ILE A 11 -17.36 12.30 5.71
CA ILE A 11 -18.16 11.27 6.39
C ILE A 11 -17.39 9.93 6.38
N MET A 12 -16.78 9.56 5.26
CA MET A 12 -15.98 8.32 5.18
C MET A 12 -14.74 8.39 6.08
N GLN A 13 -14.11 9.56 6.23
CA GLN A 13 -13.00 9.76 7.17
C GLN A 13 -13.45 9.60 8.63
N LEU A 14 -14.58 10.21 9.02
CA LEU A 14 -15.14 10.03 10.37
C LEU A 14 -15.44 8.56 10.65
N LEU A 15 -16.15 7.89 9.74
CA LEU A 15 -16.57 6.50 9.89
C LEU A 15 -15.41 5.49 9.74
N SER A 16 -14.22 5.92 9.31
CA SER A 16 -13.05 5.05 9.14
C SER A 16 -12.52 4.51 10.47
N ASP A 17 -12.95 5.08 11.59
CA ASP A 17 -12.65 4.58 12.93
C ASP A 17 -13.40 3.27 13.28
N GLY A 18 -14.29 2.81 12.40
CA GLY A 18 -15.06 1.58 12.55
C GLY A 18 -16.23 1.66 13.53
N SER A 19 -16.46 2.81 14.17
CA SER A 19 -17.54 3.00 15.13
C SER A 19 -18.83 3.50 14.46
N PRO A 20 -20.03 3.23 15.02
CA PRO A 20 -21.25 3.87 14.56
C PRO A 20 -21.28 5.35 14.97
N HIS A 21 -21.59 6.24 14.03
CA HIS A 21 -21.78 7.67 14.28
C HIS A 21 -23.17 8.11 13.87
N SER A 22 -23.76 8.99 14.67
CA SER A 22 -25.07 9.61 14.43
C SER A 22 -24.97 10.73 13.38
N VAL A 23 -26.11 11.11 12.81
CA VAL A 23 -26.20 12.28 11.93
C VAL A 23 -25.71 13.54 12.64
N SER A 24 -25.97 13.69 13.94
CA SER A 24 -25.46 14.84 14.70
C SER A 24 -23.93 14.85 14.69
N GLU A 25 -23.30 13.74 15.08
CA GLU A 25 -21.83 13.62 15.12
C GLU A 25 -21.21 13.83 13.74
N MET A 26 -21.86 13.34 12.67
CA MET A 26 -21.43 13.63 11.30
C MET A 26 -21.47 15.11 10.97
N LYS A 27 -22.54 15.82 11.37
CA LYS A 27 -22.68 17.25 11.11
C LYS A 27 -21.73 18.08 11.96
N ASP A 28 -21.53 17.68 13.21
CA ASP A 28 -20.59 18.31 14.14
C ASP A 28 -19.16 18.19 13.59
N TYR A 29 -18.77 16.99 13.11
CA TYR A 29 -17.49 16.78 12.44
C TYR A 29 -17.30 17.62 11.18
N LEU A 30 -18.36 17.81 10.39
CA LEU A 30 -18.32 18.67 9.20
C LEU A 30 -18.10 20.15 9.58
N SER A 31 -18.76 20.62 10.65
CA SER A 31 -18.55 21.99 11.17
C SER A 31 -17.12 22.16 11.74
N GLU A 32 -16.60 21.17 12.48
CA GLU A 32 -15.20 21.16 12.94
C GLU A 32 -14.17 21.22 11.80
N LYS A 33 -14.56 20.82 10.58
CA LYS A 33 -13.73 20.86 9.37
C LYS A 33 -14.05 22.06 8.46
N ASP A 34 -14.65 23.11 9.02
CA ASP A 34 -15.05 24.34 8.31
C ASP A 34 -15.99 24.10 7.13
N MET A 35 -16.78 23.00 7.17
CA MET A 35 -17.71 22.60 6.11
C MET A 35 -19.15 22.86 6.56
N GLU A 36 -19.56 24.14 6.55
CA GLU A 36 -20.88 24.57 7.05
C GLU A 36 -21.85 25.02 5.94
N ASP A 37 -21.32 25.38 4.76
CA ASP A 37 -22.11 25.89 3.63
C ASP A 37 -22.66 24.75 2.76
N TYR A 38 -23.50 23.89 3.32
CA TYR A 38 -24.23 22.85 2.60
C TYR A 38 -25.70 22.83 2.98
N SER A 39 -26.57 22.41 2.05
CA SER A 39 -28.00 22.23 2.36
C SER A 39 -28.26 20.86 2.99
N GLU A 40 -29.30 20.77 3.82
CA GLU A 40 -29.78 19.48 4.37
C GLU A 40 -30.01 18.42 3.28
N GLY A 41 -30.49 18.84 2.11
CA GLY A 41 -30.66 17.95 0.96
C GLY A 41 -29.33 17.44 0.38
N GLN A 42 -28.27 18.25 0.38
CA GLN A 42 -26.94 17.83 -0.06
C GLN A 42 -26.30 16.82 0.90
N PHE A 43 -26.51 17.01 2.21
CA PHE A 43 -26.06 16.04 3.22
C PHE A 43 -26.81 14.73 3.10
N ALA A 44 -28.16 14.77 3.14
CA ALA A 44 -28.99 13.58 3.03
C ALA A 44 -28.70 12.80 1.74
N GLY A 45 -28.60 13.50 0.59
CA GLY A 45 -28.25 12.87 -0.68
C GLY A 45 -26.85 12.25 -0.71
N SER A 46 -25.90 12.79 0.05
CA SER A 46 -24.55 12.23 0.18
C SER A 46 -24.53 10.95 1.02
N VAL A 47 -25.26 10.94 2.13
CA VAL A 47 -25.46 9.74 2.97
C VAL A 47 -26.20 8.64 2.20
N ASP A 48 -27.29 8.99 1.50
CA ASP A 48 -28.04 8.05 0.66
C ASP A 48 -27.19 7.46 -0.46
N ASN A 49 -26.31 8.26 -1.06
CA ASN A 49 -25.37 7.78 -2.07
C ASN A 49 -24.38 6.76 -1.49
N LEU A 50 -23.86 7.00 -0.29
CA LEU A 50 -22.96 6.07 0.40
C LEU A 50 -23.66 4.76 0.80
N LEU A 51 -24.91 4.84 1.25
CA LEU A 51 -25.75 3.67 1.54
C LEU A 51 -26.02 2.84 0.28
N LYS A 52 -26.44 3.50 -0.81
CA LYS A 52 -26.75 2.83 -2.09
C LYS A 52 -25.53 2.09 -2.66
N ASN A 53 -24.34 2.65 -2.47
CA ASN A 53 -23.08 2.06 -2.91
C ASN A 53 -22.45 1.11 -1.89
N LYS A 54 -23.18 0.74 -0.82
CA LYS A 54 -22.72 -0.17 0.26
C LYS A 54 -21.40 0.25 0.91
N LYS A 55 -21.08 1.55 0.93
CA LYS A 55 -19.89 2.08 1.62
C LYS A 55 -20.14 2.25 3.11
N ILE A 56 -21.40 2.48 3.48
CA ILE A 56 -21.86 2.60 4.87
C ILE A 56 -23.16 1.81 5.03
N GLU A 57 -23.51 1.51 6.28
CA GLU A 57 -24.77 0.88 6.65
C GLU A 57 -25.45 1.63 7.77
N LYS A 58 -26.79 1.54 7.82
CA LYS A 58 -27.58 2.07 8.92
C LYS A 58 -27.61 1.06 10.06
N VAL A 59 -27.19 1.48 11.24
CA VAL A 59 -27.15 0.67 12.47
C VAL A 59 -28.37 0.94 13.36
N ASP A 60 -28.79 2.21 13.44
CA ASP A 60 -30.00 2.63 14.17
C ASP A 60 -30.61 3.90 13.52
N ARG A 61 -31.69 4.46 14.09
CA ARG A 61 -32.36 5.68 13.64
C ARG A 61 -31.39 6.87 13.59
N GLY A 62 -30.83 7.09 12.39
CA GLY A 62 -29.92 8.20 12.14
C GLY A 62 -28.48 7.89 12.55
N THR A 63 -28.13 6.61 12.75
CA THR A 63 -26.77 6.18 13.10
C THR A 63 -26.24 5.25 12.02
N TYR A 64 -25.03 5.51 11.56
CA TYR A 64 -24.40 4.81 10.44
C TYR A 64 -22.98 4.40 10.78
N ARG A 65 -22.49 3.35 10.11
CA ARG A 65 -21.11 2.87 10.24
C ARG A 65 -20.54 2.53 8.87
N ILE A 66 -19.22 2.60 8.71
CA ILE A 66 -18.53 2.11 7.51
C ILE A 66 -18.74 0.60 7.34
N VAL A 67 -18.92 0.17 6.11
CA VAL A 67 -18.95 -1.26 5.76
C VAL A 67 -17.55 -1.66 5.32
N SER A 68 -16.84 -2.45 6.13
CA SER A 68 -15.59 -3.09 5.70
C SER A 68 -15.90 -4.33 4.85
N GLU A 69 -14.99 -4.71 3.95
CA GLU A 69 -15.09 -5.96 3.17
C GLU A 69 -15.17 -7.19 4.10
N GLU A 70 -14.58 -7.10 5.29
CA GLU A 70 -14.66 -8.09 6.37
C GLU A 70 -16.06 -8.13 7.03
N MET A 71 -16.79 -7.02 7.05
CA MET A 71 -18.16 -6.96 7.57
C MET A 71 -19.21 -7.45 6.57
N ILE A 72 -18.97 -7.29 5.26
CA ILE A 72 -19.83 -7.88 4.22
C ILE A 72 -19.87 -9.41 4.37
N SER A 73 -18.71 -10.01 4.67
CA SER A 73 -18.58 -11.46 4.92
C SER A 73 -19.11 -11.89 6.31
N ALA A 74 -19.04 -11.03 7.34
CA ALA A 74 -19.62 -11.30 8.65
C ALA A 74 -21.15 -11.14 8.72
N LYS A 75 -21.74 -10.22 7.93
CA LYS A 75 -23.20 -9.97 7.93
C LYS A 75 -24.02 -11.12 7.36
N GLU A 76 -23.44 -11.98 6.55
CA GLU A 76 -24.14 -13.16 6.02
C GLU A 76 -24.32 -14.26 7.09
N ARG A 77 -23.67 -14.17 8.26
CA ARG A 77 -23.78 -15.18 9.35
C ARG A 77 -23.81 -14.54 10.75
N ASN A 78 -24.99 -14.07 11.16
CA ASN A 78 -25.41 -13.85 12.57
C ASN A 78 -24.41 -13.15 13.54
N GLY A 79 -23.60 -12.18 13.07
CA GLY A 79 -22.85 -11.28 13.97
C GLY A 79 -21.78 -11.95 14.84
N VAL A 80 -21.33 -13.15 14.50
CA VAL A 80 -20.17 -13.79 15.13
C VAL A 80 -18.95 -13.47 14.29
N PHE A 81 -17.95 -12.80 14.86
CA PHE A 81 -16.62 -12.69 14.24
C PHE A 81 -16.06 -14.10 14.08
N MET A 82 -16.14 -14.64 12.88
CA MET A 82 -15.57 -15.96 12.58
C MET A 82 -14.07 -15.81 12.40
N LYS A 83 -13.33 -16.70 13.06
CA LYS A 83 -11.87 -16.78 12.93
C LYS A 83 -11.49 -17.17 11.51
N LYS A 84 -10.31 -16.79 11.04
CA LYS A 84 -9.89 -17.07 9.65
C LYS A 84 -9.08 -18.37 9.61
N CYS A 85 -9.43 -19.28 8.69
CA CYS A 85 -8.70 -20.52 8.43
C CYS A 85 -8.18 -20.53 6.99
N PHE A 86 -6.85 -20.57 6.83
CA PHE A 86 -6.24 -20.63 5.50
C PHE A 86 -6.05 -22.09 5.10
N VAL A 87 -6.51 -22.44 3.90
CA VAL A 87 -6.43 -23.79 3.37
C VAL A 87 -5.34 -23.83 2.32
N VAL A 88 -4.28 -24.56 2.66
CA VAL A 88 -3.16 -24.85 1.78
C VAL A 88 -3.41 -26.18 1.09
N SER A 89 -3.44 -26.20 -0.23
CA SER A 89 -3.73 -27.41 -0.99
C SER A 89 -3.02 -27.42 -2.34
N PRO A 90 -2.72 -28.60 -2.92
CA PRO A 90 -2.15 -28.70 -4.25
C PRO A 90 -3.02 -27.96 -5.30
N ILE A 91 -2.39 -27.05 -6.04
CA ILE A 91 -3.02 -26.39 -7.19
C ILE A 91 -2.72 -27.25 -8.42
N GLY A 92 -3.67 -28.11 -8.78
CA GLY A 92 -3.64 -28.84 -10.06
C GLY A 92 -4.45 -28.12 -11.13
N ASP A 93 -4.19 -28.46 -12.40
CA ASP A 93 -5.00 -27.97 -13.53
C ASP A 93 -6.44 -28.49 -13.45
N ALA A 94 -7.38 -27.72 -14.01
CA ALA A 94 -8.79 -28.10 -14.06
C ALA A 94 -8.97 -29.48 -14.73
N GLY A 95 -9.74 -30.36 -14.08
CA GLY A 95 -10.01 -31.71 -14.58
C GLY A 95 -8.96 -32.76 -14.20
N THR A 96 -7.86 -32.39 -13.54
CA THR A 96 -6.90 -33.36 -13.00
C THR A 96 -7.43 -34.01 -11.71
N ASP A 97 -6.96 -35.22 -11.43
CA ASP A 97 -7.28 -35.92 -10.17
C ASP A 97 -6.81 -35.13 -8.94
N ILE A 98 -5.67 -34.43 -9.06
CA ILE A 98 -5.13 -33.55 -8.01
C ILE A 98 -6.14 -32.45 -7.69
N ARG A 99 -6.62 -31.73 -8.71
CA ARG A 99 -7.59 -30.64 -8.53
C ARG A 99 -8.91 -31.16 -7.98
N LYS A 100 -9.42 -32.26 -8.54
CA LYS A 100 -10.67 -32.88 -8.10
C LYS A 100 -10.60 -33.34 -6.64
N ASN A 101 -9.52 -34.00 -6.24
CA ASN A 101 -9.30 -34.42 -4.85
C ASN A 101 -9.23 -33.22 -3.90
N ALA A 102 -8.45 -32.18 -4.24
CA ALA A 102 -8.33 -30.98 -3.42
C ALA A 102 -9.68 -30.24 -3.26
N ASP A 103 -10.44 -30.13 -4.34
CA ASP A 103 -11.77 -29.50 -4.33
C ASP A 103 -12.77 -30.32 -3.49
N GLN A 104 -12.77 -31.65 -3.63
CA GLN A 104 -13.63 -32.52 -2.83
C GLN A 104 -13.26 -32.53 -1.35
N LEU A 105 -11.96 -32.57 -1.01
CA LEU A 105 -11.48 -32.46 0.36
C LEU A 105 -11.94 -31.13 1.00
N TYR A 106 -11.78 -30.03 0.26
CA TYR A 106 -12.20 -28.71 0.72
C TYR A 106 -13.71 -28.64 0.96
N GLN A 107 -14.53 -29.05 -0.01
CA GLN A 107 -15.99 -28.93 0.07
C GLN A 107 -16.61 -29.92 1.06
N HIS A 108 -16.11 -31.15 1.12
CA HIS A 108 -16.76 -32.19 1.89
C HIS A 108 -16.23 -32.36 3.29
N ILE A 109 -14.99 -31.95 3.60
CA ILE A 109 -14.39 -32.11 4.94
C ILE A 109 -14.02 -30.76 5.54
N ILE A 110 -13.11 -30.01 4.90
CA ILE A 110 -12.48 -28.84 5.53
C ILE A 110 -13.49 -27.73 5.80
N LYS A 111 -14.21 -27.28 4.77
CA LYS A 111 -15.15 -26.15 4.88
C LYS A 111 -16.27 -26.43 5.91
N PRO A 112 -16.97 -27.59 5.87
CA PRO A 112 -18.00 -27.89 6.87
C PRO A 112 -17.47 -27.92 8.32
N VAL A 113 -16.26 -28.45 8.53
CA VAL A 113 -15.63 -28.50 9.86
C VAL A 113 -15.28 -27.12 10.36
N CYS A 114 -14.66 -26.29 9.50
CA CYS A 114 -14.32 -24.91 9.84
C CYS A 114 -15.58 -24.10 10.20
N GLU A 115 -16.63 -24.17 9.37
CA GLU A 115 -17.88 -23.44 9.61
C GLU A 115 -18.54 -23.86 10.94
N LYS A 116 -18.56 -25.17 11.24
CA LYS A 116 -19.08 -25.69 12.51
C LYS A 116 -18.25 -25.29 13.72
N CYS A 117 -16.96 -25.00 13.52
CA CYS A 117 -16.06 -24.51 14.56
C CYS A 117 -15.99 -22.96 14.63
N GLY A 118 -16.79 -22.24 13.85
CA GLY A 118 -16.79 -20.77 13.83
C GLY A 118 -15.62 -20.16 13.06
N PHE A 119 -15.09 -20.86 12.06
CA PHE A 119 -14.05 -20.37 11.15
C PHE A 119 -14.59 -20.15 9.74
N VAL A 120 -14.04 -19.13 9.06
CA VAL A 120 -14.15 -18.99 7.61
C VAL A 120 -12.94 -19.64 6.97
N ALA A 121 -13.16 -20.73 6.23
CA ALA A 121 -12.12 -21.35 5.42
C ALA A 121 -11.94 -20.58 4.11
N GLN A 122 -10.70 -20.28 3.72
CA GLN A 122 -10.36 -19.60 2.47
C GLN A 122 -9.19 -20.31 1.79
N ARG A 123 -9.27 -20.45 0.47
CA ARG A 123 -8.16 -20.88 -0.40
C ARG A 123 -7.60 -19.68 -1.15
N VAL A 124 -6.40 -19.83 -1.72
CA VAL A 124 -5.80 -18.81 -2.59
C VAL A 124 -6.70 -18.42 -3.77
N ASP A 125 -7.47 -19.39 -4.31
CA ASP A 125 -8.42 -19.15 -5.40
C ASP A 125 -9.57 -18.20 -5.02
N ASP A 126 -9.79 -17.96 -3.71
CA ASP A 126 -10.82 -17.06 -3.19
C ASP A 126 -10.33 -15.59 -3.02
N PHE A 127 -9.03 -15.33 -3.18
CA PHE A 127 -8.46 -13.99 -3.05
C PHE A 127 -8.74 -13.16 -4.31
N ASN A 128 -9.54 -12.10 -4.16
CA ASN A 128 -9.99 -11.21 -5.25
C ASN A 128 -9.30 -9.83 -5.19
N THR A 129 -7.97 -9.81 -5.16
CA THR A 129 -7.20 -8.58 -4.88
C THR A 129 -6.13 -8.31 -5.93
N SER A 130 -5.74 -7.03 -6.05
CA SER A 130 -4.80 -6.53 -7.08
C SER A 130 -3.32 -6.68 -6.69
N ASN A 131 -3.02 -7.23 -5.52
CA ASN A 131 -1.65 -7.38 -5.04
C ASN A 131 -1.00 -8.66 -5.59
N SER A 132 0.29 -8.84 -5.33
CA SER A 132 0.98 -10.08 -5.67
C SER A 132 0.38 -11.24 -4.86
N ILE A 133 -0.17 -12.23 -5.54
CA ILE A 133 -0.73 -13.47 -4.95
C ILE A 133 0.25 -14.09 -3.93
N THR A 134 1.55 -14.03 -4.23
CA THR A 134 2.59 -14.54 -3.32
C THR A 134 2.58 -13.84 -1.97
N GLN A 135 2.45 -12.50 -1.94
CA GLN A 135 2.47 -11.77 -0.68
C GLN A 135 1.22 -12.08 0.14
N GLU A 136 0.06 -12.20 -0.50
CA GLU A 136 -1.19 -12.54 0.16
C GLU A 136 -1.18 -13.93 0.78
N ILE A 137 -0.56 -14.90 0.11
CA ILE A 137 -0.32 -16.24 0.68
C ILE A 137 0.55 -16.12 1.93
N LEU A 138 1.65 -15.37 1.88
CA LEU A 138 2.56 -15.22 3.02
C LEU A 138 1.88 -14.51 4.20
N ASP A 139 1.11 -13.46 3.93
CA ASP A 139 0.33 -12.73 4.93
C ASP A 139 -0.74 -13.66 5.54
N ALA A 140 -1.45 -14.44 4.72
CA ALA A 140 -2.42 -15.41 5.20
C ALA A 140 -1.78 -16.49 6.09
N LEU A 141 -0.62 -17.02 5.69
CA LEU A 141 0.15 -17.97 6.48
C LEU A 141 0.65 -17.38 7.80
N ASN A 142 0.88 -16.07 7.89
CA ASN A 142 1.32 -15.42 9.12
C ASN A 142 0.13 -15.05 10.03
N ASP A 143 -0.93 -14.53 9.45
CA ASP A 143 -1.96 -13.81 10.20
C ASP A 143 -3.14 -14.69 10.59
N TYR A 144 -3.49 -15.69 9.79
CA TYR A 144 -4.69 -16.49 10.04
C TYR A 144 -4.56 -17.33 11.31
N ASP A 145 -5.69 -17.49 12.01
CA ASP A 145 -5.79 -18.20 13.29
C ASP A 145 -5.47 -19.69 13.15
N LEU A 146 -5.80 -20.27 12.00
CA LEU A 146 -5.61 -21.69 11.68
C LEU A 146 -5.11 -21.86 10.26
N VAL A 147 -4.20 -22.81 10.05
CA VAL A 147 -3.87 -23.35 8.73
C VAL A 147 -4.26 -24.82 8.66
N ILE A 148 -4.90 -25.23 7.58
CA ILE A 148 -5.12 -26.65 7.26
C ILE A 148 -4.42 -26.93 5.94
N ALA A 149 -3.45 -27.85 5.95
CA ALA A 149 -2.60 -28.17 4.80
C ALA A 149 -2.85 -29.59 4.30
N ASP A 150 -3.17 -29.73 3.01
CA ASP A 150 -3.26 -31.01 2.31
C ASP A 150 -1.91 -31.40 1.70
N LEU A 151 -1.25 -32.39 2.29
CA LEU A 151 0.06 -32.90 1.88
C LEU A 151 -0.03 -33.98 0.79
N THR A 152 -1.24 -34.29 0.31
CA THR A 152 -1.49 -35.32 -0.69
C THR A 152 -0.68 -35.06 -1.97
N GLY A 153 -0.07 -36.12 -2.49
CA GLY A 153 0.73 -36.04 -3.72
C GLY A 153 2.03 -35.22 -3.61
N HIS A 154 2.46 -34.88 -2.38
CA HIS A 154 3.77 -34.30 -2.09
C HIS A 154 4.09 -33.00 -2.84
N ASN A 155 3.09 -32.11 -2.94
CA ASN A 155 3.26 -30.85 -3.65
C ASN A 155 4.37 -29.98 -3.00
N PRO A 156 5.44 -29.60 -3.72
CA PRO A 156 6.54 -28.81 -3.16
C PRO A 156 6.11 -27.43 -2.62
N ASN A 157 5.12 -26.79 -3.25
CA ASN A 157 4.64 -25.48 -2.80
C ASN A 157 3.95 -25.60 -1.45
N VAL A 158 3.14 -26.64 -1.26
CA VAL A 158 2.51 -26.93 0.03
C VAL A 158 3.57 -27.12 1.12
N PHE A 159 4.66 -27.86 0.84
CA PHE A 159 5.75 -28.03 1.80
C PHE A 159 6.46 -26.71 2.13
N PHE A 160 6.65 -25.84 1.14
CA PHE A 160 7.20 -24.50 1.36
C PHE A 160 6.29 -23.67 2.28
N GLU A 161 4.98 -23.67 2.02
CA GLU A 161 3.98 -22.89 2.77
C GLU A 161 3.84 -23.37 4.23
N ILE A 162 3.80 -24.67 4.49
CA ILE A 162 3.81 -25.19 5.87
C ILE A 162 5.13 -24.87 6.57
N GLY A 163 6.24 -24.93 5.84
CA GLY A 163 7.57 -24.54 6.34
C GLY A 163 7.58 -23.09 6.79
N TYR A 164 7.04 -22.18 5.98
CA TYR A 164 6.88 -20.77 6.33
C TYR A 164 5.97 -20.57 7.56
N ARG A 165 4.82 -21.28 7.61
CA ARG A 165 3.87 -21.21 8.73
C ARG A 165 4.51 -21.55 10.07
N THR A 166 5.49 -22.45 10.12
CA THR A 166 6.16 -22.86 11.37
C THR A 166 6.75 -21.68 12.15
N LYS A 167 7.19 -20.61 11.46
CA LYS A 167 7.75 -19.41 12.08
C LYS A 167 6.74 -18.70 13.01
N SER A 168 5.47 -18.69 12.64
CA SER A 168 4.41 -18.03 13.41
C SER A 168 4.03 -18.77 14.70
N GLN A 169 4.35 -20.05 14.80
CA GLN A 169 3.93 -20.96 15.88
C GLN A 169 2.41 -21.03 16.15
N LYS A 170 1.60 -20.49 15.23
CA LYS A 170 0.14 -20.56 15.32
C LYS A 170 -0.35 -21.94 14.86
N PRO A 171 -1.58 -22.34 15.27
CA PRO A 171 -2.15 -23.65 14.94
C PRO A 171 -2.08 -24.02 13.45
N ILE A 172 -1.69 -25.27 13.18
CA ILE A 172 -1.68 -25.92 11.87
C ILE A 172 -2.14 -27.37 11.99
N ILE A 173 -2.93 -27.82 11.02
CA ILE A 173 -3.36 -29.22 10.86
C ILE A 173 -2.86 -29.72 9.51
N HIS A 174 -2.22 -30.90 9.51
CA HIS A 174 -1.80 -31.57 8.29
C HIS A 174 -2.78 -32.70 7.95
N LEU A 175 -3.14 -32.78 6.67
CA LEU A 175 -3.98 -33.81 6.09
C LEU A 175 -3.19 -34.56 5.01
N LYS A 176 -3.49 -35.84 4.82
CA LYS A 176 -3.03 -36.61 3.67
C LYS A 176 -4.07 -37.64 3.27
N ARG A 177 -4.10 -38.00 1.99
CA ARG A 177 -4.88 -39.14 1.53
C ARG A 177 -4.39 -40.42 2.23
N LYS A 178 -5.34 -41.29 2.58
CA LYS A 178 -5.08 -42.60 3.17
C LYS A 178 -4.06 -43.38 2.32
N ASP A 179 -3.22 -44.16 3.00
CA ASP A 179 -2.15 -44.99 2.42
C ASP A 179 -1.01 -44.23 1.72
N GLU A 180 -1.00 -42.89 1.70
CA GLU A 180 0.17 -42.13 1.27
C GLU A 180 1.22 -42.01 2.37
N THR A 181 2.49 -42.16 2.01
CA THR A 181 3.61 -41.89 2.92
C THR A 181 3.95 -40.41 2.88
N ILE A 182 4.47 -39.85 3.98
CA ILE A 182 4.96 -38.47 4.03
C ILE A 182 6.50 -38.50 4.02
N PRO A 183 7.19 -37.57 3.34
CA PRO A 183 8.65 -37.50 3.36
C PRO A 183 9.23 -37.46 4.79
N PHE A 184 10.42 -38.03 4.97
CA PHE A 184 11.03 -38.21 6.29
C PHE A 184 11.13 -36.91 7.09
N ASP A 185 11.49 -35.80 6.44
CA ASP A 185 11.69 -34.49 7.08
C ASP A 185 10.45 -33.94 7.80
N VAL A 186 9.25 -34.33 7.36
CA VAL A 186 7.96 -33.91 7.94
C VAL A 186 7.18 -35.08 8.55
N SER A 187 7.76 -36.28 8.59
CA SER A 187 7.12 -37.51 9.09
C SER A 187 6.84 -37.49 10.59
N SER A 188 7.60 -36.71 11.36
CA SER A 188 7.41 -36.52 12.81
C SER A 188 6.19 -35.64 13.14
N ILE A 189 5.66 -34.95 12.15
CA ILE A 189 4.53 -34.04 12.32
C ILE A 189 3.22 -34.82 12.23
N ARG A 190 2.35 -34.63 13.23
CA ARG A 190 1.04 -35.28 13.25
C ARG A 190 0.24 -34.90 12.01
N THR A 191 -0.10 -35.92 11.22
CA THR A 191 -0.88 -35.79 9.98
C THR A 191 -2.10 -36.69 10.06
N PHE A 192 -3.28 -36.16 9.76
CA PHE A 192 -4.53 -36.92 9.75
C PHE A 192 -4.77 -37.49 8.36
N GLU A 193 -5.20 -38.74 8.33
CA GLU A 193 -5.59 -39.39 7.08
C GLU A 193 -7.04 -39.10 6.75
N TYR A 194 -7.33 -39.00 5.46
CA TYR A 194 -8.68 -38.94 4.94
C TYR A 194 -8.83 -39.88 3.75
N ASP A 195 -10.07 -40.36 3.55
CA ASP A 195 -10.47 -41.13 2.37
C ASP A 195 -11.82 -40.60 1.93
N LEU A 196 -11.89 -40.04 0.71
CA LEU A 196 -13.13 -39.47 0.17
C LEU A 196 -14.07 -40.53 -0.43
N THR A 197 -13.60 -41.77 -0.56
CA THR A 197 -14.39 -42.90 -1.08
C THR A 197 -15.12 -43.67 0.02
N ASP A 198 -14.69 -43.49 1.27
CA ASP A 198 -15.26 -44.10 2.47
C ASP A 198 -15.97 -43.04 3.33
N LEU A 199 -17.30 -43.03 3.30
CA LEU A 199 -18.13 -42.04 4.01
C LEU A 199 -18.00 -42.11 5.53
N ASP A 200 -17.70 -43.30 6.08
CA ASP A 200 -17.48 -43.47 7.52
C ASP A 200 -16.16 -42.82 7.92
N MET A 201 -15.12 -42.97 7.10
CA MET A 201 -13.85 -42.26 7.27
C MET A 201 -14.00 -40.76 7.11
N VAL A 202 -14.77 -40.27 6.14
CA VAL A 202 -15.08 -38.83 6.00
C VAL A 202 -15.67 -38.29 7.30
N THR A 203 -16.65 -39.00 7.88
CA THR A 203 -17.31 -38.59 9.13
C THR A 203 -16.33 -38.62 10.30
N ALA A 204 -15.57 -39.71 10.45
CA ALA A 204 -14.58 -39.85 11.52
C ALA A 204 -13.48 -38.78 11.43
N THR A 205 -13.03 -38.42 10.22
CA THR A 205 -12.05 -37.36 10.01
C THR A 205 -12.63 -36.00 10.39
N LYS A 206 -13.87 -35.69 10.02
CA LYS A 206 -14.54 -34.45 10.47
C LYS A 206 -14.57 -34.33 11.99
N ASP A 207 -15.03 -35.37 12.67
CA ASP A 207 -15.14 -35.37 14.13
C ASP A 207 -13.77 -35.17 14.81
N ARG A 208 -12.73 -35.84 14.30
CA ARG A 208 -11.35 -35.66 14.79
C ARG A 208 -10.86 -34.24 14.56
N LEU A 209 -11.10 -33.66 13.39
CA LEU A 209 -10.69 -32.29 13.08
C LEU A 209 -11.40 -31.29 13.97
N GLU A 210 -12.72 -31.44 14.19
CA GLU A 210 -13.46 -30.58 15.12
C GLU A 210 -12.91 -30.62 16.53
N GLN A 211 -12.55 -31.81 17.04
CA GLN A 211 -11.94 -31.95 18.37
C GLN A 211 -10.58 -31.25 18.43
N VAL A 212 -9.75 -31.43 17.40
CA VAL A 212 -8.42 -30.81 17.32
C VAL A 212 -8.53 -29.29 17.29
N ILE A 213 -9.41 -28.76 16.44
CA ILE A 213 -9.67 -27.32 16.34
C ILE A 213 -10.13 -26.77 17.68
N LYS A 214 -11.06 -27.41 18.38
CA LYS A 214 -11.53 -26.97 19.70
C LYS A 214 -10.44 -27.01 20.79
N ASN A 215 -9.45 -27.90 20.65
CA ASN A 215 -8.36 -28.06 21.62
C ASN A 215 -7.21 -27.08 21.40
N PHE A 216 -7.11 -26.44 20.23
CA PHE A 216 -6.08 -25.44 20.01
C PHE A 216 -6.33 -24.21 20.88
N LYS A 217 -5.22 -23.66 21.39
CA LYS A 217 -5.21 -22.31 21.94
C LYS A 217 -5.00 -21.36 20.77
N TYR A 218 -6.03 -20.59 20.49
CA TYR A 218 -5.92 -19.48 19.57
C TYR A 218 -5.58 -18.24 20.38
N ASP A 219 -4.82 -17.34 19.79
CA ASP A 219 -4.70 -16.00 20.32
C ASP A 219 -6.13 -15.47 20.52
N GLU A 220 -6.36 -14.83 21.67
CA GLU A 220 -7.62 -14.12 21.86
C GLU A 220 -7.75 -13.16 20.69
N VAL A 221 -8.97 -13.04 20.15
CA VAL A 221 -9.31 -11.90 19.30
C VAL A 221 -9.02 -10.71 20.21
N LYS A 222 -7.86 -10.10 20.03
CA LYS A 222 -7.69 -8.73 20.42
C LYS A 222 -8.78 -8.06 19.59
N GLU A 223 -9.93 -7.75 20.20
CA GLU A 223 -10.60 -6.49 19.86
C GLU A 223 -9.44 -5.55 19.66
N SER A 224 -9.29 -5.05 18.44
CA SER A 224 -8.18 -4.22 18.07
C SER A 224 -8.12 -3.07 19.07
N LYS A 225 -7.39 -3.25 20.17
CA LYS A 225 -6.79 -2.19 20.94
C LYS A 225 -5.89 -1.58 19.91
N ARG A 226 -6.44 -0.59 19.17
CA ARG A 226 -5.79 0.24 18.14
C ARG A 226 -4.29 -0.05 18.14
N GLY A 227 -3.94 -1.10 17.40
CA GLY A 227 -2.71 -1.84 17.66
C GLY A 227 -1.60 -1.17 16.91
N ASN A 228 -1.15 -0.02 17.42
CA ASN A 228 0.04 0.69 16.98
C ASN A 228 0.28 0.67 15.45
N ASN A 229 -0.68 1.24 14.70
CA ASN A 229 -0.33 1.93 13.45
C ASN A 229 0.80 2.95 13.71
N ASN A 230 1.03 3.37 14.96
CA ASN A 230 2.15 4.21 15.34
C ASN A 230 3.52 3.66 14.95
N PHE A 231 3.82 2.36 14.94
CA PHE A 231 5.20 1.93 14.62
C PHE A 231 5.49 2.01 13.12
N GLU A 232 4.59 1.48 12.29
CA GLU A 232 4.68 1.60 10.83
C GLU A 232 4.47 3.03 10.37
N ASN A 233 3.50 3.76 10.94
CA ASN A 233 3.31 5.19 10.64
C ASN A 233 4.52 6.03 11.10
N ASN A 234 5.14 5.73 12.24
CA ASN A 234 6.34 6.45 12.66
C ASN A 234 7.53 6.14 11.74
N MET A 235 7.64 4.91 11.23
CA MET A 235 8.66 4.56 10.25
C MET A 235 8.42 5.26 8.91
N ILE A 236 7.16 5.31 8.45
CA ILE A 236 6.75 6.06 7.26
C ILE A 236 7.02 7.56 7.45
N VAL A 237 6.62 8.15 8.59
CA VAL A 237 6.87 9.57 8.90
C VAL A 237 8.37 9.86 8.99
N ALA A 238 9.17 8.95 9.56
CA ALA A 238 10.63 9.08 9.59
C ALA A 238 11.22 9.03 8.17
N SER A 239 10.76 8.11 7.32
CA SER A 239 11.17 8.05 5.91
C SER A 239 10.74 9.28 5.12
N LEU A 240 9.54 9.81 5.36
CA LEU A 240 9.05 11.04 4.72
C LEU A 240 9.87 12.26 5.15
N ASN A 241 10.24 12.37 6.43
CA ASN A 241 11.11 13.43 6.92
C ASN A 241 12.52 13.34 6.34
N ASP A 242 13.08 12.13 6.19
CA ASP A 242 14.38 11.91 5.55
C ASP A 242 14.35 12.28 4.05
N ILE A 243 13.26 11.94 3.35
CA ILE A 243 13.03 12.36 1.96
C ILE A 243 12.93 13.89 1.88
N GLN A 244 12.16 14.51 2.78
CA GLN A 244 12.01 15.98 2.82
C GLN A 244 13.35 16.67 3.03
N TYR A 245 14.15 16.20 4.00
CA TYR A 245 15.50 16.72 4.25
C TYR A 245 16.41 16.59 3.01
N LYS A 246 16.38 15.44 2.32
CA LYS A 246 17.17 15.24 1.09
C LYS A 246 16.73 16.17 -0.04
N ILE A 247 15.43 16.45 -0.17
CA ILE A 247 14.90 17.42 -1.15
C ILE A 247 15.39 18.84 -0.82
N ASP A 248 15.39 19.23 0.46
CA ASP A 248 15.87 20.55 0.87
C ASP A 248 17.37 20.72 0.56
N VAL A 249 18.18 19.69 0.87
CA VAL A 249 19.62 19.67 0.53
C VAL A 249 19.84 19.76 -0.99
N LEU A 250 19.13 18.95 -1.78
CA LEU A 250 19.20 18.99 -3.24
C LEU A 250 18.82 20.37 -3.80
N THR A 251 17.81 21.00 -3.21
CA THR A 251 17.35 22.35 -3.61
C THR A 251 18.46 23.39 -3.38
N GLU A 252 19.15 23.33 -2.24
CA GLU A 252 20.28 24.23 -1.96
C GLU A 252 21.50 23.95 -2.84
N GLU A 253 21.80 22.67 -3.14
CA GLU A 253 22.87 22.32 -4.08
C GLU A 253 22.58 22.81 -5.50
N ILE A 254 21.33 22.71 -5.97
CA ILE A 254 20.91 23.24 -7.27
C ILE A 254 21.10 24.76 -7.31
N LYS A 255 20.61 25.50 -6.31
CA LYS A 255 20.80 26.96 -6.22
C LYS A 255 22.28 27.34 -6.23
N LYS A 256 23.11 26.62 -5.48
CA LYS A 256 24.55 26.86 -5.44
C LYS A 256 25.20 26.63 -6.80
N LYS A 257 24.85 25.53 -7.47
CA LYS A 257 25.38 25.20 -8.80
C LYS A 257 24.95 26.21 -9.86
N GLU A 258 23.70 26.70 -9.80
CA GLU A 258 23.23 27.78 -10.66
C GLU A 258 24.04 29.06 -10.46
N ASN A 259 24.27 29.46 -9.21
CA ASN A 259 25.10 30.63 -8.89
C ASN A 259 26.56 30.48 -9.36
N ASP A 260 27.16 29.31 -9.17
CA ASP A 260 28.52 29.03 -9.63
C ASP A 260 28.61 29.05 -11.17
N THR A 261 27.58 28.53 -11.86
CA THR A 261 27.48 28.57 -13.32
C THR A 261 27.35 30.01 -13.81
N ILE A 262 26.47 30.81 -13.19
CA ILE A 262 26.31 32.25 -13.50
C ILE A 262 27.64 32.97 -13.30
N LYS A 263 28.34 32.73 -12.19
CA LYS A 263 29.65 33.33 -11.90
C LYS A 263 30.67 32.96 -12.98
N THR A 264 30.73 31.70 -13.37
CA THR A 264 31.65 31.21 -14.41
C THR A 264 31.36 31.86 -15.76
N VAL A 265 30.08 32.01 -16.13
CA VAL A 265 29.67 32.70 -17.37
C VAL A 265 30.07 34.18 -17.33
N ILE A 266 29.88 34.86 -16.19
CA ILE A 266 30.28 36.26 -16.01
C ILE A 266 31.81 36.41 -16.12
N GLU A 267 32.58 35.54 -15.47
CA GLU A 267 34.05 35.55 -15.53
C GLU A 267 34.55 35.29 -16.95
N THR A 268 33.95 34.33 -17.66
CA THR A 268 34.30 34.01 -19.05
C THR A 268 33.97 35.18 -19.99
N PHE A 269 32.81 35.82 -19.80
CA PHE A 269 32.41 37.00 -20.57
C PHE A 269 33.34 38.20 -20.33
N ASN A 270 33.73 38.43 -19.06
CA ASN A 270 34.67 39.51 -18.72
C ASN A 270 36.09 39.23 -19.23
N ALA A 271 36.55 37.98 -19.21
CA ALA A 271 37.86 37.59 -19.75
C ALA A 271 37.93 37.73 -21.28
N GLN A 272 36.79 37.76 -21.98
CA GLN A 272 36.70 38.00 -23.43
C GLN A 272 36.61 39.49 -23.79
N LYS A 273 36.44 40.40 -22.83
CA LYS A 273 36.56 41.84 -23.12
C LYS A 273 38.03 42.18 -23.40
N PRO A 274 38.35 42.87 -24.51
CA PRO A 274 39.70 43.38 -24.73
C PRO A 274 40.07 44.32 -23.58
N ALA A 275 41.34 44.29 -23.18
CA ALA A 275 41.86 45.14 -22.11
C ALA A 275 41.49 46.61 -22.38
N PRO A 276 41.13 47.40 -21.36
CA PRO A 276 40.83 48.82 -21.56
C PRO A 276 42.04 49.49 -22.22
N GLU A 277 41.87 49.98 -23.45
CA GLU A 277 42.92 50.69 -24.17
C GLU A 277 43.22 52.02 -23.48
N SER A 278 44.47 52.51 -23.60
CA SER A 278 44.81 53.79 -22.97
C SER A 278 43.98 54.92 -23.59
N PRO A 279 43.62 55.98 -22.82
CA PRO A 279 42.85 57.11 -23.34
C PRO A 279 43.48 57.75 -24.58
N GLU A 280 44.82 57.73 -24.67
CA GLU A 280 45.57 58.23 -25.83
C GLU A 280 45.35 57.36 -27.07
N THR A 281 45.29 56.04 -26.89
CA THR A 281 45.05 55.07 -27.98
C THR A 281 43.63 55.22 -28.52
N GLU A 282 42.66 55.40 -27.61
CA GLU A 282 41.26 55.60 -27.95
C GLU A 282 41.04 56.94 -28.66
N MET A 283 41.66 58.01 -28.16
CA MET A 283 41.65 59.33 -28.80
C MET A 283 42.33 59.30 -30.17
N MET A 284 43.43 58.55 -30.32
CA MET A 284 44.14 58.40 -31.58
C MET A 284 43.33 57.61 -32.62
N LYS A 285 42.56 56.59 -32.21
CA LYS A 285 41.62 55.89 -33.10
C LYS A 285 40.51 56.80 -33.63
N ILE A 286 40.08 57.78 -32.83
CA ILE A 286 39.06 58.76 -33.24
C ILE A 286 39.66 59.82 -34.17
N LEU A 287 40.84 60.33 -33.84
CA LEU A 287 41.47 61.44 -34.58
C LEU A 287 42.14 61.00 -35.88
N MET A 288 42.77 59.82 -35.94
CA MET A 288 43.50 59.33 -37.13
C MET A 288 42.64 59.30 -38.40
N PRO A 289 41.42 58.75 -38.40
CA PRO A 289 40.57 58.73 -39.59
C PRO A 289 40.25 60.13 -40.12
N GLU A 290 40.04 61.11 -39.23
CA GLU A 290 39.74 62.48 -39.65
C GLU A 290 40.97 63.25 -40.11
N LEU A 291 42.15 62.99 -39.52
CA LEU A 291 43.42 63.52 -40.01
C LEU A 291 43.78 62.98 -41.40
N ILE A 292 43.46 61.71 -41.68
CA ILE A 292 43.67 61.08 -43.00
C ILE A 292 42.72 61.67 -44.04
N LYS A 293 41.44 61.90 -43.67
CA LYS A 293 40.46 62.52 -44.57
C LYS A 293 40.71 63.99 -44.84
N ASN A 294 41.35 64.70 -43.91
CA ASN A 294 41.63 66.13 -44.02
C ASN A 294 43.12 66.45 -43.84
N PRO A 295 43.96 66.17 -44.85
CA PRO A 295 45.42 66.34 -44.75
C PRO A 295 45.86 67.78 -44.49
N ASN A 296 45.05 68.78 -44.86
CA ASN A 296 45.33 70.19 -44.56
C ASN A 296 45.17 70.51 -43.06
N ALA A 297 44.24 69.85 -42.36
CA ALA A 297 44.08 69.99 -40.91
C ALA A 297 45.23 69.33 -40.13
N ALA A 298 45.78 68.23 -40.66
CA ALA A 298 46.98 67.60 -40.11
C ALA A 298 48.21 68.51 -40.21
N ASP A 299 48.42 69.18 -41.36
CA ASP A 299 49.52 70.15 -41.54
C ASP A 299 49.37 71.37 -40.60
N ALA A 300 48.14 71.84 -40.40
CA ALA A 300 47.86 72.93 -39.47
C ALA A 300 48.16 72.57 -38.00
N LEU A 301 47.83 71.34 -37.57
CA LEU A 301 48.15 70.84 -36.23
C LEU A 301 49.65 70.64 -36.02
N LEU A 302 50.38 70.17 -37.04
CA LEU A 302 51.84 70.05 -37.00
C LEU A 302 52.49 71.43 -36.84
N ARG A 303 52.08 72.42 -37.63
CA ARG A 303 52.55 73.82 -37.49
C ARG A 303 52.19 74.45 -36.15
N LEU A 304 51.06 74.09 -35.55
CA LEU A 304 50.67 74.54 -34.22
C LEU A 304 51.56 73.92 -33.13
N SER A 305 51.90 72.64 -33.28
CA SER A 305 52.79 71.94 -32.33
C SER A 305 54.24 72.43 -32.39
N GLU A 306 54.73 72.85 -33.56
CA GLU A 306 56.04 73.50 -33.71
C GLU A 306 56.10 74.90 -33.09
N LYS A 307 54.97 75.60 -32.97
CA LYS A 307 54.86 76.89 -32.27
C LYS A 307 54.69 76.78 -30.75
N LEU A 308 54.37 75.59 -30.24
CA LEU A 308 54.12 75.33 -28.82
C LEU A 308 55.31 74.65 -28.11
N LYS A 309 56.44 74.48 -28.80
CA LYS A 309 57.73 74.07 -28.20
C LYS A 309 58.55 75.26 -27.73
#